data_AF-A0A7C2PXQ6-F1
#
_entry.id   AF-A0A7C2PXQ6-F1
#
_cell.length_a   1.000
_cell.length_b   1.000
_cell.length_c   1.000
_cell.angle_alpha   90.00
_cell.angle_beta   90.00
_cell.angle_gamma   90.00
#
_symmetry.space_group_name_H-M   'P 1'
#
loop_
_entity.id
_entity.type
_entity.pdbx_description
1 polymer ?
#
loop_
_entity_poly.entity_id
_entity_poly.type
_entity_poly.pdbx_seq_one_letter_code
_entity_poly.pdbx_strand_id
1 'polypeptide(L)'
;MGKLEATPCVYCQERGPLRLVAASLARCGACGFVLPRPAGHEGIQTLNAAHPLALPLGTVLRNRYRLTELIGCGAHGLTYLAQHEFLNHPCVVKVLPRRITDASDAAVRRLRAEASAGFRVNDPHVVRVLDCDAVDGLWFFVMEYVDGVNLAAAVEHGVRIDWRQAVQIASHAARGLQAIHAAGLLHGDVKPGNLILGVDGRGRVADLGVVSFGRQQAGEDPPAGVLAEWSGTVAYAAPEVLCGEMPVGPAADLYSLGASLLELVTGSLPGGGSVYGALLRSE
;
A
#
# COMPACT_ATOMS: atom_id res chain seq x y z
N MET A 1 21.11 11.38 21.83
CA MET A 1 19.79 10.69 21.88
C MET A 1 18.78 11.66 22.49
N GLY A 2 18.02 12.38 21.64
CA GLY A 2 17.08 13.41 22.09
C GLY A 2 15.80 12.79 22.65
N LYS A 3 15.31 13.32 23.78
CA LYS A 3 13.97 13.01 24.29
C LYS A 3 12.96 13.56 23.29
N LEU A 4 12.16 12.69 22.66
CA LEU A 4 10.98 13.13 21.93
C LEU A 4 10.04 13.84 22.93
N GLU A 5 9.54 15.01 22.57
CA GLU A 5 8.55 15.72 23.38
C GLU A 5 7.38 14.79 23.73
N ALA A 6 6.86 14.92 24.95
CA ALA A 6 5.81 14.05 25.48
C ALA A 6 4.45 14.33 24.82
N THR A 7 4.31 13.97 23.55
CA THR A 7 3.03 13.99 22.84
C THR A 7 2.13 12.89 23.42
N PRO A 8 0.86 13.20 23.75
CA PRO A 8 -0.06 12.18 24.24
C PRO A 8 -0.27 11.08 23.20
N CYS A 9 -0.40 9.84 23.66
CA CYS A 9 -0.71 8.72 22.78
C CYS A 9 -2.06 8.96 22.09
N VAL A 10 -2.12 8.86 20.75
CA VAL A 10 -3.39 9.06 20.01
C VAL A 10 -4.48 8.06 20.35
N TYR A 11 -4.13 6.92 20.97
CA TYR A 11 -5.07 5.88 21.37
C TYR A 11 -5.55 6.02 22.82
N CYS A 12 -4.65 6.18 23.79
CA CYS A 12 -5.01 6.22 25.22
C CYS A 12 -4.89 7.59 25.87
N GLN A 13 -4.40 8.61 25.15
CA GLN A 13 -4.19 9.99 25.62
C GLN A 13 -3.19 10.16 26.77
N GLU A 14 -2.64 9.06 27.30
CA GLU A 14 -1.60 9.07 28.32
C GLU A 14 -0.30 9.67 27.78
N ARG A 15 0.34 10.49 28.63
CA ARG A 15 1.71 10.99 28.40
C ARG A 15 2.69 10.01 29.02
N GLY A 16 3.11 9.02 28.24
CA GLY A 16 4.02 7.96 28.69
C GLY A 16 5.28 7.87 27.84
N PRO A 17 6.32 7.16 28.31
CA PRO A 17 7.51 6.92 27.51
C PRO A 17 7.14 6.11 26.25
N LEU A 18 7.59 6.59 25.10
CA LEU A 18 7.56 5.86 23.84
C LEU A 18 8.81 4.98 23.77
N ARG A 19 8.63 3.67 23.64
CA ARG A 19 9.73 2.73 23.43
C ARG A 19 9.90 2.49 21.94
N LEU A 20 11.05 2.82 21.37
CA LEU A 20 11.34 2.49 19.97
C LEU A 20 11.31 0.96 19.77
N VAL A 21 10.60 0.54 18.73
CA VAL A 21 10.51 -0.87 18.30
C VAL A 21 11.00 -1.07 16.87
N ALA A 22 11.01 0.00 16.06
CA ALA A 22 11.72 0.09 14.78
C ALA A 22 12.12 1.56 14.52
N ALA A 23 12.84 1.84 13.42
CA ALA A 23 13.26 3.20 13.07
C ALA A 23 12.08 4.19 12.94
N SER A 24 10.96 3.69 12.41
CA SER A 24 9.73 4.43 12.19
C SER A 24 8.60 4.06 13.15
N LEU A 25 8.81 3.12 14.08
CA LEU A 25 7.76 2.63 14.98
C LEU A 25 8.16 2.75 16.44
N ALA A 26 7.25 3.26 17.26
CA ALA A 26 7.37 3.27 18.70
C ALA A 26 6.19 2.55 19.35
N ARG A 27 6.36 2.10 20.59
CA ARG A 27 5.31 1.48 21.40
C ARG A 27 4.99 2.37 22.58
N CYS A 28 3.72 2.66 22.79
CA CYS A 28 3.26 3.37 23.97
C CYS A 28 3.50 2.54 25.23
N GLY A 29 4.17 3.09 26.24
CA GLY A 29 4.38 2.41 27.52
C GLY A 29 3.10 2.16 28.34
N ALA A 30 2.01 2.89 28.08
CA ALA A 30 0.76 2.77 28.83
C ALA A 30 -0.20 1.71 28.23
N CYS A 31 -0.56 1.84 26.95
CA CYS A 31 -1.48 0.91 26.29
C CYS A 31 -0.80 -0.19 25.48
N GLY A 32 0.52 -0.11 25.27
CA GLY A 32 1.26 -1.09 24.48
C GLY A 32 1.07 -0.99 22.96
N PHE A 33 0.30 -0.02 22.48
CA PHE A 33 0.01 0.16 21.05
C PHE A 33 1.21 0.72 20.31
N VAL A 34 1.35 0.29 19.07
CA VAL A 34 2.37 0.75 18.13
C VAL A 34 1.94 2.09 17.53
N LEU A 35 2.87 3.02 17.40
CA LEU A 35 2.66 4.36 16.90
C LEU A 35 3.68 4.61 15.79
N PRO A 36 3.27 5.19 14.66
CA PRO A 36 4.23 5.73 13.71
C PRO A 36 5.00 6.86 14.41
N ARG A 37 6.32 6.87 14.23
CA ARG A 37 7.16 7.99 14.64
C ARG A 37 7.03 9.04 13.54
N PRO A 38 6.74 10.32 13.88
CA PRO A 38 6.96 11.41 12.95
C PRO A 38 8.47 11.55 12.79
N ALA A 39 9.01 10.78 11.87
CA ALA A 39 10.37 10.86 11.43
C ALA A 39 10.25 11.31 9.99
N GLY A 40 10.53 12.59 9.73
CA GLY A 40 10.44 13.16 8.38
C GLY A 40 11.07 12.19 7.39
N HIS A 41 10.23 11.58 6.56
CA HIS A 41 10.56 10.63 5.49
C HIS A 41 11.38 9.37 5.85
N GLU A 42 11.98 9.24 7.04
CA GLU A 42 12.86 8.11 7.46
C GLU A 42 12.14 6.75 7.62
N GLY A 43 10.80 6.72 7.57
CA GLY A 43 10.00 5.50 7.63
C GLY A 43 9.63 4.90 6.30
N ILE A 44 10.04 5.55 5.22
CA ILE A 44 9.86 5.08 3.88
C ILE A 44 11.06 4.22 3.52
N GLN A 45 10.83 3.01 2.99
CA GLN A 45 11.93 2.21 2.46
C GLN A 45 12.54 2.93 1.26
N THR A 46 13.64 3.65 1.49
CA THR A 46 14.43 4.23 0.40
C THR A 46 15.06 3.08 -0.37
N LEU A 47 14.48 2.74 -1.52
CA LEU A 47 15.11 1.81 -2.44
C LEU A 47 16.21 2.56 -3.18
N ASN A 48 17.39 1.94 -3.29
CA ASN A 48 18.48 2.51 -4.08
C ASN A 48 17.94 2.88 -5.47
N ALA A 49 18.11 4.15 -5.87
CA ALA A 49 17.67 4.72 -7.15
C ALA A 49 18.29 4.05 -8.40
N ALA A 50 19.04 2.96 -8.22
CA ALA A 50 19.65 2.13 -9.26
C ALA A 50 18.69 1.10 -9.87
N HIS A 51 17.38 1.13 -9.55
CA HIS A 51 16.44 0.28 -10.27
C HIS A 51 16.43 0.69 -11.76
N PRO A 52 16.67 -0.24 -12.71
CA PRO A 52 16.95 0.10 -14.11
C PRO A 52 15.80 0.80 -14.84
N LEU A 53 14.58 0.71 -14.29
CA LEU A 53 13.39 1.39 -14.80
C LEU A 53 13.02 2.67 -14.03
N ALA A 54 13.79 3.05 -13.01
CA ALA A 54 13.52 4.23 -12.21
C ALA A 54 13.76 5.52 -13.00
N LEU A 55 12.79 6.42 -12.95
CA LEU A 55 12.98 7.80 -13.34
C LEU A 55 14.01 8.46 -12.40
N PRO A 56 14.89 9.32 -12.92
CA PRO A 56 15.85 10.06 -12.10
C PRO A 56 15.16 10.91 -11.04
N LEU A 57 15.71 10.94 -9.83
CA LEU A 57 15.26 11.89 -8.81
C LEU A 57 15.51 13.33 -9.30
N GLY A 58 14.61 14.24 -8.93
CA GLY A 58 14.57 15.60 -9.45
C GLY A 58 13.78 15.77 -10.76
N THR A 59 13.41 14.67 -11.44
CA THR A 59 12.48 14.71 -12.58
C THR A 59 11.17 15.38 -12.17
N VAL A 60 10.68 16.31 -12.99
CA VAL A 60 9.42 17.01 -12.75
C VAL A 60 8.38 16.54 -13.77
N LEU A 61 7.37 15.82 -13.30
CA LEU A 61 6.26 15.37 -14.15
C LEU A 61 5.28 16.52 -14.36
N ARG A 62 4.95 16.79 -15.63
CA ARG A 62 3.99 17.82 -16.07
C ARG A 62 4.27 19.22 -15.48
N ASN A 63 5.55 19.53 -15.19
CA ASN A 63 5.96 20.76 -14.52
C ASN A 63 5.24 21.01 -13.16
N ARG A 64 4.79 19.94 -12.48
CA ARG A 64 4.02 20.03 -11.22
C ARG A 64 4.55 19.14 -10.12
N TYR A 65 4.98 17.92 -10.42
CA TYR A 65 5.34 16.92 -9.41
C TYR A 65 6.81 16.55 -9.54
N ARG A 66 7.65 17.07 -8.65
CA ARG A 66 9.07 16.73 -8.60
C ARG A 66 9.28 15.46 -7.79
N LEU A 67 9.84 14.43 -8.40
CA LEU A 67 10.19 13.18 -7.72
C LEU A 67 11.37 13.41 -6.79
N THR A 68 11.21 13.15 -5.49
CA THR A 68 12.24 13.43 -4.48
C THR A 68 12.90 12.15 -3.95
N GLU A 69 12.14 11.06 -3.87
CA GLU A 69 12.63 9.79 -3.34
C GLU A 69 11.90 8.61 -3.99
N LEU A 70 12.60 7.50 -4.24
CA LEU A 70 11.97 6.24 -4.65
C LEU A 70 11.62 5.44 -3.40
N ILE A 71 10.32 5.20 -3.22
CA ILE A 71 9.74 4.72 -1.96
C ILE A 71 9.10 3.33 -2.07
N GLY A 72 8.99 2.82 -3.28
CA GLY A 72 8.48 1.49 -3.57
C GLY A 72 8.81 1.10 -5.00
N CYS A 73 9.13 -0.16 -5.19
CA CYS A 73 9.34 -0.75 -6.50
C CYS A 73 8.68 -2.11 -6.52
N GLY A 74 7.79 -2.32 -7.48
CA GLY A 74 7.10 -3.58 -7.56
C GLY A 74 6.48 -3.91 -8.90
N ALA A 75 5.78 -5.05 -8.93
CA ALA A 75 5.02 -5.56 -10.07
C ALA A 75 4.12 -4.47 -10.68
N HIS A 76 3.55 -3.66 -9.81
CA HIS A 76 2.55 -2.64 -10.08
C HIS A 76 3.15 -1.26 -10.38
N GLY A 77 4.47 -1.16 -10.50
CA GLY A 77 5.16 0.07 -10.89
C GLY A 77 6.12 0.60 -9.83
N LEU A 78 6.45 1.87 -9.98
CA LEU A 78 7.40 2.58 -9.14
C LEU A 78 6.67 3.66 -8.38
N THR A 79 6.85 3.68 -7.07
CA THR A 79 6.22 4.66 -6.19
C THR A 79 7.29 5.61 -5.69
N TYR A 80 7.02 6.91 -5.82
CA TYR A 80 7.90 7.99 -5.42
C TYR A 80 7.24 8.88 -4.38
N LEU A 81 8.01 9.36 -3.42
CA LEU A 81 7.67 10.62 -2.75
C LEU A 81 7.95 11.73 -3.75
N ALA A 82 7.04 12.69 -3.82
CA ALA A 82 7.17 13.84 -4.70
C ALA A 82 6.71 15.12 -4.01
N GLN A 83 7.22 16.25 -4.49
CA GLN A 83 6.82 17.57 -4.05
C GLN A 83 5.97 18.22 -5.15
N HIS A 84 4.80 18.74 -4.79
CA HIS A 84 4.04 19.59 -5.70
C HIS A 84 4.72 20.97 -5.77
N GLU A 85 5.28 21.35 -6.92
CA GLU A 85 6.14 22.53 -7.12
C GLU A 85 5.47 23.84 -6.67
N PHE A 86 4.21 24.07 -7.07
CA PHE A 86 3.52 25.32 -6.74
C PHE A 86 3.01 25.41 -5.30
N LEU A 87 2.51 24.30 -4.75
CA LEU A 87 1.94 24.25 -3.40
C LEU A 87 2.99 24.01 -2.32
N ASN A 88 4.19 23.57 -2.74
CA ASN A 88 5.25 23.10 -1.85
C ASN A 88 4.71 22.11 -0.79
N HIS A 89 3.91 21.15 -1.26
CA HIS A 89 3.27 20.13 -0.43
C HIS A 89 3.67 18.72 -0.90
N PRO A 90 3.99 17.79 0.02
CA PRO A 90 4.32 16.42 -0.34
C PRO A 90 3.11 15.67 -0.92
N CYS A 91 3.40 14.77 -1.84
CA CYS A 91 2.45 13.84 -2.44
C CYS A 91 3.18 12.54 -2.79
N VAL A 92 2.42 11.50 -3.13
CA VAL A 92 2.98 10.24 -3.61
C VAL A 92 2.65 10.09 -5.09
N VAL A 93 3.65 9.75 -5.90
CA VAL A 93 3.49 9.50 -7.34
C VAL A 93 3.76 8.04 -7.63
N LYS A 94 2.77 7.32 -8.16
CA LYS A 94 2.94 5.95 -8.63
C LYS A 94 2.97 5.92 -10.15
N VAL A 95 4.13 5.61 -10.71
CA VAL A 95 4.38 5.46 -12.15
C VAL A 95 4.09 4.02 -12.55
N LEU A 96 3.20 3.83 -13.52
CA LEU A 96 2.83 2.52 -14.02
C LEU A 96 3.89 1.96 -14.98
N PRO A 97 4.10 0.63 -15.02
CA PRO A 97 4.95 -0.03 -16.01
C PRO A 97 4.50 0.25 -17.45
N ARG A 98 5.45 0.46 -18.37
CA ARG A 98 5.17 0.74 -19.80
C ARG A 98 4.28 -0.31 -20.49
N ARG A 99 4.37 -1.58 -20.10
CA ARG A 99 3.51 -2.65 -20.64
C ARG A 99 2.01 -2.41 -20.43
N ILE A 100 1.63 -1.70 -19.35
CA ILE A 100 0.23 -1.33 -19.09
C ILE A 100 -0.17 -0.12 -19.95
N THR A 101 0.80 0.73 -20.32
CA THR A 101 0.56 1.99 -21.02
C THR A 101 0.64 1.87 -22.55
N ASP A 102 1.39 0.90 -23.05
CA ASP A 102 1.50 0.56 -24.48
C ASP A 102 0.37 -0.38 -24.94
N ALA A 103 -0.66 -0.55 -24.10
CA ALA A 103 -1.78 -1.43 -24.33
C ALA A 103 -2.78 -0.87 -25.36
N SER A 104 -3.62 -1.76 -25.91
CA SER A 104 -4.66 -1.39 -26.88
C SER A 104 -5.57 -0.25 -26.39
N ASP A 105 -6.23 0.45 -27.33
CA ASP A 105 -7.23 1.50 -27.00
C ASP A 105 -8.33 1.04 -26.02
N ALA A 106 -8.62 -0.26 -25.97
CA ALA A 106 -9.54 -0.83 -24.99
C ALA A 106 -8.98 -0.81 -23.56
N ALA A 107 -7.70 -1.15 -23.39
CA ALA A 107 -7.02 -1.12 -22.10
C ALA A 107 -6.86 0.31 -21.58
N VAL A 108 -6.50 1.27 -22.44
CA VAL A 108 -6.42 2.69 -22.07
C VAL A 108 -7.79 3.25 -21.65
N ARG A 109 -8.88 2.87 -22.34
CA ARG A 109 -10.24 3.26 -21.95
C ARG A 109 -10.63 2.70 -20.58
N ARG A 110 -10.29 1.45 -20.30
CA ARG A 110 -10.51 0.83 -19.00
C ARG A 110 -9.69 1.51 -17.90
N LEU A 111 -8.42 1.80 -18.19
CA LEU A 111 -7.52 2.55 -17.30
C LEU A 111 -8.14 3.88 -16.88
N ARG A 112 -8.64 4.67 -17.84
CA ARG A 112 -9.33 5.94 -17.57
C ARG A 112 -10.61 5.76 -16.75
N ALA A 113 -11.41 4.74 -17.02
CA ALA A 113 -12.65 4.49 -16.30
C ALA A 113 -12.39 4.14 -14.82
N GLU A 114 -11.41 3.27 -14.56
CA GLU A 114 -11.02 2.89 -13.19
C GLU A 114 -10.34 4.05 -12.45
N ALA A 115 -9.45 4.81 -13.12
CA ALA A 115 -8.89 6.04 -12.55
C ALA A 115 -9.99 7.04 -12.16
N SER A 116 -11.01 7.20 -13.01
CA SER A 116 -12.15 8.08 -12.73
C SER A 116 -12.99 7.58 -11.55
N ALA A 117 -13.18 6.27 -11.43
CA ALA A 117 -13.88 5.67 -10.29
C ALA A 117 -13.07 5.84 -8.99
N GLY A 118 -11.76 5.59 -9.04
CA GLY A 118 -10.85 5.73 -7.90
C GLY A 118 -10.78 7.18 -7.41
N PHE A 119 -10.76 8.15 -8.33
CA PHE A 119 -10.81 9.58 -7.99
C PHE A 119 -12.09 9.99 -7.25
N ARG A 120 -13.21 9.26 -7.44
CA ARG A 120 -14.48 9.52 -6.73
C ARG A 120 -14.50 8.93 -5.31
N VAL A 121 -13.57 8.03 -4.98
CA VAL A 121 -13.45 7.49 -3.62
C VAL A 121 -12.86 8.57 -2.72
N ASN A 122 -13.70 9.11 -1.85
CA ASN A 122 -13.31 10.13 -0.87
C ASN A 122 -13.77 9.67 0.52
N ASP A 123 -12.89 8.95 1.20
CA ASP A 123 -13.13 8.42 2.54
C ASP A 123 -11.86 8.57 3.40
N PRO A 124 -11.95 8.97 4.68
CA PRO A 124 -10.77 9.16 5.54
C PRO A 124 -9.94 7.90 5.78
N HIS A 125 -10.43 6.72 5.41
CA HIS A 125 -9.76 5.43 5.51
C HIS A 125 -9.21 4.90 4.18
N VAL A 126 -9.19 5.71 3.12
CA VAL A 126 -8.58 5.40 1.83
C VAL A 126 -7.59 6.51 1.47
N VAL A 127 -6.39 6.15 1.00
CA VAL A 127 -5.44 7.12 0.45
C VAL A 127 -6.05 7.70 -0.82
N ARG A 128 -6.35 8.99 -0.78
CA ARG A 128 -7.03 9.68 -1.87
C ARG A 128 -6.15 9.81 -3.11
N VAL A 129 -6.71 9.47 -4.26
CA VAL A 129 -6.17 9.82 -5.57
C VAL A 129 -6.46 11.30 -5.85
N LEU A 130 -5.41 12.07 -6.11
CA LEU A 130 -5.46 13.51 -6.34
C LEU A 130 -5.43 13.86 -7.82
N ASP A 131 -4.72 13.08 -8.63
CA ASP A 131 -4.61 13.29 -10.07
C ASP A 131 -4.20 11.99 -10.79
N CYS A 132 -4.43 11.94 -12.09
CA CYS A 132 -3.94 10.89 -12.98
C CYS A 132 -3.64 11.50 -14.35
N ASP A 133 -2.41 11.33 -14.83
CA ASP A 133 -1.98 11.88 -16.12
C ASP A 133 -0.92 10.97 -16.76
N ALA A 134 -0.47 11.32 -17.96
CA ALA A 134 0.59 10.64 -18.68
C ALA A 134 1.61 11.63 -19.26
N VAL A 135 2.89 11.24 -19.23
CA VAL A 135 4.00 11.97 -19.88
C VAL A 135 4.78 10.98 -20.73
N ASP A 136 4.94 11.27 -22.03
CA ASP A 136 5.70 10.43 -22.96
C ASP A 136 5.27 8.94 -22.96
N GLY A 137 3.95 8.74 -22.85
CA GLY A 137 3.31 7.43 -22.74
C GLY A 137 3.36 6.81 -21.34
N LEU A 138 4.11 7.36 -20.38
CA LEU A 138 4.17 6.87 -19.01
C LEU A 138 3.00 7.43 -18.19
N TRP A 139 2.08 6.56 -17.81
CA TRP A 139 0.98 6.88 -16.92
C TRP A 139 1.45 6.92 -15.46
N PHE A 140 0.88 7.85 -14.71
CA PHE A 140 1.10 7.92 -13.28
C PHE A 140 -0.14 8.40 -12.52
N PHE A 141 -0.22 7.99 -11.27
CA PHE A 141 -1.19 8.49 -10.30
C PHE A 141 -0.49 9.41 -9.30
N VAL A 142 -1.17 10.49 -8.95
CA VAL A 142 -0.80 11.34 -7.82
C VAL A 142 -1.76 11.04 -6.68
N MET A 143 -1.23 10.76 -5.51
CA MET A 143 -1.97 10.40 -4.32
C MET A 143 -1.58 11.33 -3.18
N GLU A 144 -2.47 11.47 -2.20
CA GLU A 144 -2.14 12.20 -0.98
C GLU A 144 -0.96 11.53 -0.27
N TYR A 145 -0.12 12.36 0.33
CA TYR A 145 0.88 11.87 1.27
C TYR A 145 0.24 11.70 2.64
N VAL A 146 0.30 10.48 3.18
CA VAL A 146 -0.13 10.20 4.56
C VAL A 146 1.10 10.20 5.45
N ASP A 147 1.15 11.13 6.41
CA ASP A 147 2.14 11.09 7.48
C ASP A 147 1.84 9.91 8.40
N GLY A 148 2.66 8.87 8.31
CA GLY A 148 2.40 7.58 8.92
C GLY A 148 3.40 6.51 8.50
N VAL A 149 3.10 5.27 8.83
CA VAL A 149 3.94 4.11 8.52
C VAL A 149 3.14 3.03 7.83
N ASN A 150 3.72 2.49 6.78
CA ASN A 150 3.25 1.28 6.11
C ASN A 150 3.40 0.07 7.05
N LEU A 151 2.33 -0.71 7.23
CA LEU A 151 2.34 -1.82 8.18
C LEU A 151 3.24 -2.99 7.74
N ALA A 152 3.72 -3.04 6.49
CA ALA A 152 4.82 -3.92 6.11
C ALA A 152 6.08 -3.69 6.96
N ALA A 153 6.38 -2.44 7.34
CA ALA A 153 7.53 -2.16 8.20
C ALA A 153 7.41 -2.84 9.58
N ALA A 154 6.18 -2.99 10.10
CA ALA A 154 5.97 -3.73 11.34
C ALA A 154 6.28 -5.22 11.16
N VAL A 155 5.83 -5.82 10.04
CA VAL A 155 6.09 -7.22 9.71
C VAL A 155 7.59 -7.49 9.55
N GLU A 156 8.28 -6.68 8.73
CA GLU A 156 9.71 -6.82 8.44
C GLU A 156 10.60 -6.74 9.67
N HIS A 157 10.25 -5.87 10.62
CA HIS A 157 10.99 -5.70 11.86
C HIS A 157 10.53 -6.65 12.97
N GLY A 158 9.63 -7.60 12.67
CA GLY A 158 9.08 -8.54 13.64
C GLY A 158 8.27 -7.87 14.76
N VAL A 159 7.76 -6.67 14.51
CA VAL A 159 6.95 -5.89 15.46
C VAL A 159 5.49 -6.37 15.39
N ARG A 160 5.08 -7.13 16.41
CA ARG A 160 3.69 -7.55 16.56
C ARG A 160 2.81 -6.42 17.06
N ILE A 161 1.63 -6.29 16.45
CA ILE A 161 0.58 -5.35 16.83
C ILE A 161 -0.35 -6.03 17.86
N ASP A 162 -0.72 -5.31 18.92
CA ASP A 162 -1.71 -5.82 19.88
C ASP A 162 -3.04 -6.09 19.17
N TRP A 163 -3.72 -7.18 19.51
CA TRP A 163 -4.95 -7.57 18.83
C TRP A 163 -6.04 -6.49 18.87
N ARG A 164 -6.11 -5.68 19.94
CA ARG A 164 -7.10 -4.59 20.04
C ARG A 164 -6.82 -3.51 19.02
N GLN A 165 -5.54 -3.13 18.91
CA GLN A 165 -5.09 -2.17 17.92
C GLN A 165 -5.29 -2.71 16.50
N ALA A 166 -4.97 -3.99 16.29
CA ALA A 166 -5.08 -4.62 15.00
C ALA A 166 -6.55 -4.68 14.52
N VAL A 167 -7.50 -5.00 15.42
CA VAL A 167 -8.95 -4.89 15.16
C VAL A 167 -9.37 -3.46 14.82
N GLN A 168 -8.79 -2.47 15.50
CA GLN A 168 -9.08 -1.06 15.23
C GLN A 168 -8.59 -0.63 13.83
N ILE A 169 -7.39 -1.05 13.43
CA ILE A 169 -6.85 -0.87 12.08
C ILE A 169 -7.74 -1.57 11.05
N ALA A 170 -8.13 -2.82 11.30
CA ALA A 170 -8.99 -3.58 10.40
C ALA A 170 -10.38 -2.95 10.26
N SER A 171 -10.95 -2.40 11.33
CA SER A 171 -12.22 -1.68 11.26
C SER A 171 -12.13 -0.43 10.38
N HIS A 172 -11.04 0.33 10.50
CA HIS A 172 -10.76 1.45 9.60
C HIS A 172 -10.60 0.97 8.14
N ALA A 173 -9.78 -0.04 7.90
CA ALA A 173 -9.57 -0.59 6.56
C ALA A 173 -10.87 -1.11 5.93
N ALA A 174 -11.71 -1.80 6.69
CA ALA A 174 -13.01 -2.29 6.22
C ALA A 174 -13.96 -1.15 5.79
N ARG A 175 -13.95 -0.01 6.48
CA ARG A 175 -14.69 1.19 6.03
C ARG A 175 -14.14 1.74 4.71
N GLY A 176 -12.82 1.79 4.58
CA GLY A 176 -12.18 2.20 3.33
C GLY A 176 -12.52 1.25 2.17
N LEU A 177 -12.47 -0.06 2.39
CA LEU A 177 -12.87 -1.07 1.42
C LEU A 177 -14.35 -0.94 1.04
N GLN A 178 -15.23 -0.68 2.00
CA GLN A 178 -16.64 -0.41 1.72
C GLN A 178 -16.81 0.79 0.79
N ALA A 179 -16.08 1.88 1.00
CA ALA A 179 -16.12 3.05 0.12
C ALA A 179 -15.61 2.74 -1.30
N ILE A 180 -14.55 1.93 -1.40
CA ILE A 180 -14.02 1.43 -2.69
C ILE A 180 -15.08 0.59 -3.41
N HIS A 181 -15.70 -0.36 -2.71
CA HIS A 181 -16.74 -1.25 -3.26
C HIS A 181 -17.98 -0.48 -3.69
N ALA A 182 -18.38 0.56 -2.95
CA ALA A 182 -19.49 1.44 -3.31
C ALA A 182 -19.23 2.23 -4.60
N ALA A 183 -17.96 2.48 -4.95
CA ALA A 183 -17.57 3.06 -6.22
C ALA A 183 -17.50 2.04 -7.39
N GLY A 184 -17.87 0.78 -7.14
CA GLY A 184 -17.83 -0.30 -8.14
C GLY A 184 -16.43 -0.87 -8.39
N LEU A 185 -15.48 -0.60 -7.49
CA LEU A 185 -14.11 -1.08 -7.57
C LEU A 185 -13.87 -2.23 -6.59
N LEU A 186 -12.92 -3.09 -6.92
CA LEU A 186 -12.31 -4.03 -5.96
C LEU A 186 -10.88 -3.56 -5.70
N HIS A 187 -10.39 -3.75 -4.48
CA HIS A 187 -9.00 -3.44 -4.18
C HIS A 187 -8.06 -4.49 -4.79
N GLY A 188 -8.29 -5.78 -4.48
CA GLY A 188 -7.60 -6.93 -5.06
C GLY A 188 -6.16 -7.16 -4.58
N ASP A 189 -5.66 -6.41 -3.60
CA ASP A 189 -4.28 -6.51 -3.09
C ASP A 189 -4.21 -6.00 -1.64
N VAL A 190 -5.15 -6.43 -0.81
CA VAL A 190 -5.15 -6.03 0.60
C VAL A 190 -4.08 -6.83 1.33
N LYS A 191 -3.05 -6.14 1.82
CA LYS A 191 -1.93 -6.71 2.58
C LYS A 191 -1.37 -5.66 3.53
N PRO A 192 -0.55 -6.01 4.54
CA PRO A 192 0.11 -5.03 5.40
C PRO A 192 0.85 -3.93 4.62
N GLY A 193 1.45 -4.30 3.48
CA GLY A 193 2.09 -3.38 2.52
C GLY A 193 1.19 -2.31 1.91
N ASN A 194 -0.13 -2.48 1.94
CA ASN A 194 -1.11 -1.52 1.43
C ASN A 194 -1.99 -0.94 2.54
N LEU A 195 -1.56 -1.08 3.80
CA LEU A 195 -2.20 -0.48 4.96
C LEU A 195 -1.26 0.52 5.62
N ILE A 196 -1.67 1.77 5.70
CA ILE A 196 -0.89 2.84 6.35
C ILE A 196 -1.53 3.15 7.70
N LEU A 197 -0.73 3.14 8.76
CA LEU A 197 -1.10 3.68 10.05
C LEU A 197 -0.62 5.12 10.15
N GLY A 198 -1.56 6.07 10.10
CA GLY A 198 -1.28 7.50 10.21
C GLY A 198 -0.90 7.93 11.62
N VAL A 199 -0.16 9.04 11.73
CA VAL A 199 0.18 9.67 13.02
C VAL A 199 -1.07 10.12 13.79
N ASP A 200 -2.20 10.27 13.12
CA ASP A 200 -3.52 10.53 13.69
C ASP A 200 -4.22 9.28 14.27
N GLY A 201 -3.57 8.12 14.23
CA GLY A 201 -4.10 6.85 14.73
C GLY A 201 -5.10 6.16 13.80
N ARG A 202 -5.32 6.70 12.58
CA ARG A 202 -6.22 6.08 11.59
C ARG A 202 -5.48 5.12 10.69
N GLY A 203 -6.11 3.97 10.43
CA GLY A 203 -5.70 3.06 9.37
C GLY A 203 -6.26 3.54 8.03
N ARG A 204 -5.44 3.48 6.99
CA ARG A 204 -5.81 3.84 5.62
C ARG A 204 -5.41 2.75 4.65
N VAL A 205 -6.29 2.47 3.69
CA VAL A 205 -6.02 1.56 2.58
C VAL A 205 -5.36 2.36 1.45
N ALA A 206 -4.16 1.96 1.05
CA ALA A 206 -3.35 2.59 0.01
C ALA A 206 -3.36 1.77 -1.28
N ASP A 207 -2.75 2.29 -2.35
CA ASP A 207 -2.58 1.57 -3.62
C ASP A 207 -3.89 1.13 -4.31
N LEU A 208 -4.93 1.96 -4.16
CA LEU A 208 -6.20 1.80 -4.87
C LEU A 208 -5.96 1.75 -6.38
N GLY A 209 -6.34 0.63 -6.99
CA GLY A 209 -6.45 0.52 -8.43
C GLY A 209 -5.11 0.32 -9.14
N VAL A 210 -4.32 -0.69 -8.79
CA VAL A 210 -3.33 -1.23 -9.75
C VAL A 210 -3.59 -2.67 -10.17
N VAL A 211 -4.33 -3.44 -9.36
CA VAL A 211 -4.62 -4.85 -9.65
C VAL A 211 -5.74 -5.04 -10.67
N SER A 212 -6.66 -4.08 -10.80
CA SER A 212 -7.66 -4.12 -11.86
C SER A 212 -7.04 -3.89 -13.26
N PHE A 213 -5.87 -3.24 -13.34
CA PHE A 213 -5.03 -3.12 -14.54
C PHE A 213 -4.19 -4.35 -14.84
N GLY A 214 -3.91 -5.15 -13.80
CA GLY A 214 -3.10 -6.36 -13.84
C GLY A 214 -3.89 -7.66 -13.87
N ARG A 215 -5.22 -7.64 -14.06
CA ARG A 215 -5.95 -8.82 -14.57
C ARG A 215 -5.51 -9.07 -16.01
N GLN A 216 -4.26 -9.50 -16.13
CA GLN A 216 -3.69 -10.13 -17.30
C GLN A 216 -4.66 -11.20 -17.75
N GLN A 217 -4.91 -11.23 -19.05
CA GLN A 217 -5.32 -12.47 -19.68
C GLN A 217 -4.31 -13.54 -19.26
N ALA A 218 -4.79 -14.73 -18.90
CA ALA A 218 -3.93 -15.87 -18.59
C ALA A 218 -2.86 -16.03 -19.68
N GLY A 219 -1.57 -16.08 -19.29
CA GLY A 219 -0.49 -16.52 -20.19
C GLY A 219 0.77 -15.66 -20.32
N GLU A 220 1.01 -14.63 -19.50
CA GLU A 220 2.28 -13.87 -19.53
C GLU A 220 3.10 -14.05 -18.24
N ASP A 221 4.33 -14.54 -18.39
CA ASP A 221 5.24 -14.75 -17.27
C ASP A 221 5.77 -13.41 -16.68
N PRO A 222 5.76 -13.25 -15.35
CA PRO A 222 6.35 -12.08 -14.70
C PRO A 222 7.90 -12.11 -14.78
N PRO A 223 8.57 -10.94 -14.85
CA PRO A 223 10.03 -10.85 -14.79
C PRO A 223 10.62 -11.46 -13.51
N ALA A 224 11.88 -11.90 -13.56
CA ALA A 224 12.55 -12.65 -12.49
C ALA A 224 12.70 -11.94 -11.12
N GLY A 225 12.36 -10.65 -10.99
CA GLY A 225 12.24 -9.94 -9.70
C GLY A 225 10.81 -9.68 -9.23
N VAL A 226 9.83 -9.81 -10.12
CA VAL A 226 8.39 -9.61 -9.86
C VAL A 226 7.77 -10.83 -9.19
N LEU A 227 8.34 -12.02 -9.43
CA LEU A 227 7.92 -13.29 -8.82
C LEU A 227 7.93 -13.28 -7.29
N ALA A 228 8.87 -12.56 -6.64
CA ALA A 228 8.98 -12.51 -5.18
C ALA A 228 7.91 -11.62 -4.50
N GLU A 229 7.45 -10.59 -5.19
CA GLU A 229 6.37 -9.72 -4.69
C GLU A 229 4.99 -10.27 -5.07
N TRP A 230 4.89 -10.97 -6.20
CA TRP A 230 3.74 -11.80 -6.54
C TRP A 230 3.57 -12.95 -5.54
N SER A 231 4.65 -13.61 -5.12
CA SER A 231 4.57 -14.65 -4.09
C SER A 231 4.14 -14.08 -2.72
N GLY A 232 4.56 -12.86 -2.38
CA GLY A 232 4.10 -12.13 -1.20
C GLY A 232 2.62 -11.72 -1.28
N THR A 233 2.14 -11.29 -2.44
CA THR A 233 0.74 -10.88 -2.67
C THR A 233 -0.22 -12.07 -2.62
N VAL A 234 0.18 -13.20 -3.21
CA VAL A 234 -0.59 -14.45 -3.21
C VAL A 234 -0.82 -14.99 -1.80
N ALA A 235 0.09 -14.73 -0.85
CA ALA A 235 -0.06 -15.19 0.53
C ALA A 235 -1.30 -14.62 1.24
N TYR A 236 -1.88 -13.51 0.74
CA TYR A 236 -3.10 -12.90 1.26
C TYR A 236 -4.31 -13.14 0.37
N ALA A 237 -4.14 -13.75 -0.81
CA ALA A 237 -5.21 -13.92 -1.78
C ALA A 237 -6.27 -14.93 -1.29
N ALA A 238 -7.53 -14.62 -1.57
CA ALA A 238 -8.63 -15.51 -1.27
C ALA A 238 -8.58 -16.80 -2.12
N PRO A 239 -9.09 -17.94 -1.63
CA PRO A 239 -9.08 -19.20 -2.38
C PRO A 239 -9.69 -19.08 -3.78
N GLU A 240 -10.80 -18.35 -3.93
CA GLU A 240 -11.46 -18.11 -5.21
C GLU A 240 -10.60 -17.30 -6.18
N VAL A 241 -9.73 -16.41 -5.68
CA VAL A 241 -8.76 -15.67 -6.49
C VAL A 241 -7.65 -16.61 -6.96
N LEU A 242 -7.20 -17.52 -6.09
CA LEU A 242 -6.14 -18.49 -6.41
C LEU A 242 -6.59 -19.58 -7.38
N CYS A 243 -7.84 -20.00 -7.29
CA CYS A 243 -8.47 -20.95 -8.20
C CYS A 243 -8.89 -20.31 -9.54
N GLY A 244 -8.75 -19.00 -9.70
CA GLY A 244 -9.17 -18.28 -10.89
C GLY A 244 -10.69 -18.24 -11.09
N GLU A 245 -11.47 -18.39 -10.02
CA GLU A 245 -12.93 -18.36 -10.08
C GLU A 245 -13.42 -16.95 -10.44
N MET A 246 -14.43 -16.87 -11.33
CA MET A 246 -14.98 -15.60 -11.79
C MET A 246 -16.52 -15.62 -11.74
N PRO A 247 -17.18 -14.55 -11.23
CA PRO A 247 -16.61 -13.29 -10.78
C PRO A 247 -16.08 -13.30 -9.34
N VAL A 248 -14.88 -12.75 -9.11
CA VAL A 248 -14.39 -12.42 -7.77
C VAL A 248 -15.13 -11.17 -7.30
N GLY A 249 -15.65 -11.22 -6.08
CA GLY A 249 -16.39 -10.11 -5.48
C GLY A 249 -15.69 -9.49 -4.27
N PRO A 250 -16.38 -8.54 -3.59
CA PRO A 250 -15.92 -7.86 -2.38
C PRO A 250 -15.42 -8.76 -1.24
N ALA A 251 -15.92 -10.01 -1.18
CA ALA A 251 -15.54 -10.98 -0.16
C ALA A 251 -14.04 -11.33 -0.19
N ALA A 252 -13.39 -11.27 -1.37
CA ALA A 252 -11.98 -11.52 -1.51
C ALA A 252 -11.12 -10.47 -0.77
N ASP A 253 -11.50 -9.20 -0.85
CA ASP A 253 -10.80 -8.12 -0.12
C ASP A 253 -10.93 -8.30 1.41
N LEU A 254 -12.07 -8.80 1.88
CA LEU A 254 -12.28 -9.09 3.30
C LEU A 254 -11.45 -10.30 3.78
N TYR A 255 -11.32 -11.33 2.94
CA TYR A 255 -10.41 -12.45 3.22
C TYR A 255 -8.97 -11.95 3.36
N SER A 256 -8.51 -11.15 2.39
CA SER A 256 -7.16 -10.59 2.38
C SER A 256 -6.90 -9.65 3.57
N LEU A 257 -7.92 -8.88 4.01
CA LEU A 257 -7.85 -8.12 5.25
C LEU A 257 -7.71 -9.01 6.49
N GLY A 258 -8.45 -10.12 6.56
CA GLY A 258 -8.34 -11.11 7.64
C GLY A 258 -6.95 -11.76 7.68
N ALA A 259 -6.41 -12.13 6.52
CA ALA A 259 -5.05 -12.64 6.37
C ALA A 259 -4.00 -11.63 6.87
N SER A 260 -4.15 -10.36 6.49
CA SER A 260 -3.30 -9.26 6.94
C SER A 260 -3.32 -9.10 8.46
N LEU A 261 -4.52 -9.15 9.04
CA LEU A 261 -4.72 -9.01 10.49
C LEU A 261 -4.02 -10.15 11.26
N LEU A 262 -4.13 -11.38 10.76
CA LEU A 262 -3.48 -12.54 11.37
C LEU A 262 -1.96 -12.34 11.44
N GLU A 263 -1.35 -11.90 10.36
CA GLU A 263 0.10 -11.67 10.32
C GLU A 263 0.52 -10.52 11.23
N LEU A 264 -0.21 -9.41 11.25
CA LEU A 264 0.12 -8.28 12.12
C LEU A 264 0.11 -8.65 13.62
N VAL A 265 -0.80 -9.55 14.03
CA VAL A 265 -0.91 -9.99 15.43
C VAL A 265 0.10 -11.09 15.76
N THR A 266 0.29 -12.06 14.86
CA THR A 266 1.09 -13.26 15.13
C THR A 266 2.55 -13.14 14.69
N GLY A 267 2.84 -12.24 13.76
CA GLY A 267 4.09 -12.16 13.02
C GLY A 267 4.28 -13.31 12.03
N SER A 268 3.22 -13.98 11.60
CA SER A 268 3.29 -15.13 10.70
C SER A 268 2.15 -15.12 9.69
N LEU A 269 2.47 -15.44 8.43
CA LEU A 269 1.48 -15.53 7.35
C LEU A 269 0.46 -16.65 7.60
N PRO A 270 -0.78 -16.50 7.09
CA PRO A 270 -1.75 -17.60 7.03
C PRO A 270 -1.14 -18.81 6.30
N GLY A 271 -1.24 -20.00 6.89
CA GLY A 271 -0.72 -21.24 6.27
C GLY A 271 0.82 -21.39 6.28
N GLY A 272 1.54 -20.62 7.10
CA GLY A 272 2.98 -20.81 7.32
C GLY A 272 3.87 -20.47 6.12
N GLY A 273 3.44 -19.55 5.25
CA GLY A 273 4.14 -19.20 4.02
C GLY A 273 4.06 -20.28 2.92
N SER A 274 3.25 -21.33 3.13
CA SER A 274 3.26 -22.55 2.31
C SER A 274 1.99 -22.82 1.51
N VAL A 275 0.97 -21.94 1.54
CA VAL A 275 -0.22 -22.12 0.69
C VAL A 275 0.19 -22.27 -0.79
N TYR A 276 1.24 -21.54 -1.20
CA TYR A 276 1.90 -21.68 -2.50
C TYR A 276 2.51 -23.08 -2.74
N GLY A 277 3.12 -23.68 -1.71
CA GLY A 277 3.71 -25.02 -1.80
C GLY A 277 2.66 -26.13 -1.84
N ALA A 278 1.45 -25.92 -1.34
CA ALA A 278 0.35 -26.87 -1.47
C ALA A 278 -0.30 -26.81 -2.86
N LEU A 279 -0.47 -25.61 -3.44
CA LEU A 279 -1.07 -25.41 -4.77
C LEU A 279 -0.14 -25.83 -5.92
N LEU A 280 1.19 -25.72 -5.78
CA LEU A 280 2.15 -26.19 -6.80
C LEU A 280 2.41 -27.71 -6.75
N ARG A 281 1.89 -28.44 -5.75
CA ARG A 281 2.05 -29.91 -5.62
C ARG A 281 0.86 -30.69 -6.15
N SER A 282 -0.15 -30.01 -6.68
CA SER A 282 -1.26 -30.63 -7.41
C SER A 282 -1.04 -30.46 -8.92
N GLU A 283 0.01 -31.10 -9.43
CA GLU A 283 0.09 -31.57 -10.83
C GLU A 283 0.43 -33.06 -10.81
#